data_AF-A0A1G5SCE8-F1
#
_entry.id   AF-A0A1G5SCE8-F1
#
_cell.length_a   1.000
_cell.length_b   1.000
_cell.length_c   1.000
_cell.angle_alpha   90.00
_cell.angle_beta   90.00
_cell.angle_gamma   90.00
#
_symmetry.space_group_name_H-M   'P 1'
#
loop_
_entity.id
_entity.type
_entity.pdbx_description
1 polymer ?
#
loop_
_entity_poly.entity_id
_entity_poly.type
_entity_poly.pdbx_seq_one_letter_code
_entity_poly.pdbx_strand_id
1 'polypeptide(L)'
;MEFFSGFKWAVPRAFSDAVALCRFEEGDILYDTKKAYNDDWEKASQFIEHSLQVKYPARAVSGGATEKGGGVFGSNWGSEVCVDLYKNLKKVGVGQIHTTQGRLYTALWKGDITVLEKESEEPAIPLSVQDVTKTLDQATEKAKELSVGYPVFVMARDLSNPVSREKFSKILMALKKHPHNQPSILAPKKAGLSKFEDIAPTVDIAFFPMNGTSAEELHELVKRAVYVPATNTKKEKFRILAHGIIV
;
A
#
# COMPACT_ATOMS: atom_id res chain seq x y z
N MET A 1 -7.66 -16.54 2.53
CA MET A 1 -7.51 -15.13 2.94
C MET A 1 -6.27 -14.53 2.29
N GLU A 2 -6.33 -13.31 1.75
CA GLU A 2 -5.17 -12.59 1.19
C GLU A 2 -4.58 -11.60 2.20
N PHE A 3 -3.28 -11.36 2.12
CA PHE A 3 -2.52 -10.48 3.03
C PHE A 3 -1.67 -9.48 2.25
N PHE A 4 -1.34 -8.35 2.89
CA PHE A 4 -0.32 -7.44 2.37
C PHE A 4 1.07 -8.04 2.58
N SER A 5 1.88 -8.10 1.52
CA SER A 5 3.21 -8.72 1.57
C SER A 5 4.31 -7.81 2.12
N GLY A 6 4.10 -6.49 2.16
CA GLY A 6 5.08 -5.54 2.67
C GLY A 6 5.07 -5.38 4.19
N PHE A 7 4.02 -5.86 4.88
CA PHE A 7 3.98 -5.90 6.33
C PHE A 7 4.74 -7.12 6.87
N LYS A 8 5.46 -6.95 7.98
CA LYS A 8 6.05 -8.06 8.73
C LYS A 8 4.99 -8.85 9.47
N TRP A 9 3.99 -8.17 10.03
CA TRP A 9 2.80 -8.81 10.59
C TRP A 9 1.87 -9.30 9.49
N ALA A 10 1.06 -10.29 9.80
CA ALA A 10 0.08 -10.83 8.88
C ALA A 10 -1.16 -9.93 8.83
N VAL A 11 -1.09 -8.83 8.09
CA VAL A 11 -2.23 -7.90 7.91
C VAL A 11 -3.12 -8.35 6.75
N PRO A 12 -4.37 -8.79 7.00
CA PRO A 12 -5.30 -9.20 5.94
C PRO A 12 -5.71 -8.04 5.03
N ARG A 13 -6.02 -8.33 3.76
CA ARG A 13 -6.58 -7.31 2.84
C ARG A 13 -7.94 -6.77 3.25
N ALA A 14 -8.65 -7.44 4.16
CA ALA A 14 -9.86 -6.90 4.76
C ALA A 14 -9.62 -5.57 5.51
N PHE A 15 -8.39 -5.32 5.97
CA PHE A 15 -7.97 -4.05 6.58
C PHE A 15 -7.54 -2.99 5.54
N SER A 16 -7.92 -3.12 4.26
CA SER A 16 -7.49 -2.17 3.22
C SER A 16 -7.82 -0.73 3.59
N ASP A 17 -9.01 -0.46 4.12
CA ASP A 17 -9.43 0.90 4.47
C ASP A 17 -8.66 1.43 5.68
N ALA A 18 -8.51 0.62 6.72
CA ALA A 18 -7.72 0.98 7.91
C ALA A 18 -6.26 1.28 7.53
N VAL A 19 -5.66 0.47 6.66
CA VAL A 19 -4.31 0.67 6.17
C VAL A 19 -4.21 1.90 5.26
N ALA A 20 -5.15 2.10 4.34
CA ALA A 20 -5.15 3.23 3.39
C ALA A 20 -5.36 4.58 4.09
N LEU A 21 -6.03 4.58 5.24
CA LEU A 21 -6.34 5.78 6.00
C LEU A 21 -5.44 5.95 7.22
N CYS A 22 -4.56 5.00 7.54
CA CYS A 22 -3.83 4.92 8.81
C CYS A 22 -4.77 5.02 10.02
N ARG A 23 -5.83 4.22 10.03
CA ARG A 23 -6.91 4.32 11.01
C ARG A 23 -7.41 2.94 11.41
N PHE A 24 -6.84 2.42 12.48
CA PHE A 24 -7.36 1.23 13.16
C PHE A 24 -8.31 1.66 14.27
N GLU A 25 -9.38 0.89 14.47
CA GLU A 25 -10.49 1.26 15.36
C GLU A 25 -10.80 0.14 16.35
N GLU A 26 -11.56 0.48 17.38
CA GLU A 26 -12.01 -0.45 18.41
C GLU A 26 -12.61 -1.74 17.80
N GLY A 27 -12.11 -2.86 18.30
CA GLY A 27 -12.50 -4.20 17.86
C GLY A 27 -11.60 -4.79 16.78
N ASP A 28 -10.69 -4.01 16.19
CA ASP A 28 -9.68 -4.54 15.29
C ASP A 28 -8.71 -5.45 16.05
N ILE A 29 -8.49 -6.65 15.52
CA ILE A 29 -7.56 -7.65 16.07
C ILE A 29 -6.55 -8.04 15.00
N LEU A 30 -5.27 -7.90 15.33
CA LEU A 30 -4.14 -8.13 14.44
C LEU A 30 -3.23 -9.21 15.03
N TYR A 31 -2.87 -10.18 14.21
CA TYR A 31 -1.94 -11.26 14.57
C TYR A 31 -0.65 -11.13 13.76
N ASP A 32 0.46 -11.52 14.38
CA ASP A 32 1.78 -11.53 13.76
C ASP A 32 1.90 -12.55 12.60
N THR A 33 1.17 -13.67 12.68
CA THR A 33 1.26 -14.78 11.72
C THR A 33 0.00 -15.02 10.91
N LYS A 34 0.18 -15.44 9.64
CA LYS A 34 -0.94 -15.78 8.74
C LYS A 34 -1.72 -16.99 9.23
N LYS A 35 -1.07 -17.89 9.97
CA LYS A 35 -1.68 -19.11 10.52
C LYS A 35 -2.75 -18.82 11.57
N ALA A 36 -2.70 -17.64 12.19
CA ALA A 36 -3.67 -17.18 13.19
C ALA A 36 -5.09 -16.99 12.61
N TYR A 37 -5.17 -16.77 11.31
CA TYR A 37 -6.42 -16.50 10.59
C TYR A 37 -6.99 -17.76 9.90
N ASN A 38 -6.59 -18.96 10.31
CA ASN A 38 -7.09 -20.22 9.77
C ASN A 38 -8.38 -20.67 10.50
N ASP A 39 -9.17 -21.54 9.87
CA ASP A 39 -10.51 -21.92 10.34
C ASP A 39 -10.51 -22.77 11.63
N ASP A 40 -9.36 -23.36 12.00
CA ASP A 40 -9.19 -24.16 13.22
C ASP A 40 -8.45 -23.36 14.30
N TRP A 41 -9.20 -22.77 15.23
CA TRP A 41 -8.66 -21.91 16.29
C TRP A 41 -7.69 -22.64 17.23
N GLU A 42 -7.95 -23.92 17.54
CA GLU A 42 -7.11 -24.69 18.45
C GLU A 42 -5.70 -24.81 17.89
N LYS A 43 -5.58 -25.07 16.58
CA LYS A 43 -4.28 -25.08 15.89
C LYS A 43 -3.72 -23.68 15.68
N ALA A 44 -4.55 -22.71 15.31
CA ALA A 44 -4.12 -21.34 15.03
C ALA A 44 -3.45 -20.70 16.26
N SER A 45 -4.04 -20.90 17.44
CA SER A 45 -3.58 -20.35 18.72
C SER A 45 -2.12 -20.69 19.05
N GLN A 46 -1.65 -21.86 18.61
CA GLN A 46 -0.29 -22.36 18.86
C GLN A 46 0.79 -21.63 18.06
N PHE A 47 0.40 -20.90 17.01
CA PHE A 47 1.34 -20.17 16.15
C PHE A 47 1.43 -18.67 16.47
N ILE A 48 0.54 -18.16 17.32
CA ILE A 48 0.46 -16.73 17.65
C ILE A 48 1.49 -16.42 18.74
N GLU A 49 2.57 -15.73 18.37
CA GLU A 49 3.52 -15.22 19.36
C GLU A 49 3.00 -13.90 19.93
N HIS A 50 2.56 -12.99 19.06
CA HIS A 50 2.00 -11.70 19.42
C HIS A 50 0.65 -11.41 18.77
N SER A 51 -0.23 -10.75 19.52
CA SER A 51 -1.45 -10.16 18.96
C SER A 51 -1.73 -8.79 19.57
N LEU A 52 -2.39 -7.94 18.80
CA LEU A 52 -2.83 -6.61 19.20
C LEU A 52 -4.34 -6.51 19.05
N GLN A 53 -5.00 -5.96 20.05
CA GLN A 53 -6.40 -5.60 19.98
C GLN A 53 -6.57 -4.10 20.20
N VAL A 54 -7.18 -3.43 19.24
CA VAL A 54 -7.47 -2.00 19.35
C VAL A 54 -8.70 -1.79 20.24
N LYS A 55 -8.56 -0.87 21.19
CA LYS A 55 -9.58 -0.50 22.19
C LYS A 55 -10.12 0.92 21.99
N TYR A 56 -9.35 1.78 21.33
CA TYR A 56 -9.70 3.15 21.00
C TYR A 56 -8.90 3.57 19.76
N PRO A 57 -9.41 4.41 18.83
CA PRO A 57 -10.70 5.13 18.88
C PRO A 57 -11.91 4.22 18.75
N ALA A 58 -13.05 4.66 19.31
CA ALA A 58 -14.33 3.97 19.10
C ALA A 58 -14.62 3.85 17.60
N ARG A 59 -15.20 2.72 17.19
CA ARG A 59 -15.56 2.48 15.79
C ARG A 59 -16.47 3.61 15.30
N ALA A 60 -16.01 4.37 14.31
CA ALA A 60 -16.82 5.47 13.83
C ALA A 60 -18.03 4.94 13.07
N VAL A 61 -19.21 5.41 13.44
CA VAL A 61 -20.44 5.22 12.69
C VAL A 61 -20.37 6.12 11.45
N SER A 62 -19.63 5.66 10.42
CA SER A 62 -19.71 6.18 9.05
C SER A 62 -19.71 7.72 8.93
N GLY A 63 -18.75 8.40 9.55
CA GLY A 63 -18.49 9.82 9.34
C GLY A 63 -17.33 10.00 8.37
N GLY A 64 -17.64 10.31 7.11
CA GLY A 64 -16.65 10.51 6.05
C GLY A 64 -15.61 11.55 6.46
N ALA A 65 -14.32 11.19 6.32
CA ALA A 65 -13.23 12.11 6.55
C ALA A 65 -13.25 13.23 5.50
N THR A 66 -13.89 14.35 5.84
CA THR A 66 -13.82 15.59 5.07
C THR A 66 -12.79 16.52 5.71
N GLU A 67 -11.51 16.38 5.36
CA GLU A 67 -10.55 17.46 5.60
C GLU A 67 -9.65 17.75 4.39
N LYS A 68 -9.40 19.04 4.21
CA LYS A 68 -8.68 19.67 3.10
C LYS A 68 -7.19 19.76 3.44
N GLY A 69 -6.34 19.37 2.49
CA GLY A 69 -4.98 19.92 2.36
C GLY A 69 -3.82 19.00 2.75
N GLY A 70 -3.94 18.23 3.83
CA GLY A 70 -3.02 17.13 4.17
C GLY A 70 -3.82 15.85 4.19
N GLY A 71 -3.59 14.93 3.25
CA GLY A 71 -4.48 13.78 3.04
C GLY A 71 -4.81 13.02 4.33
N VAL A 72 -6.01 12.43 4.41
CA VAL A 72 -6.59 11.76 5.60
C VAL A 72 -5.58 10.85 6.34
N PHE A 73 -4.73 10.15 5.58
CA PHE A 73 -3.65 9.32 6.14
C PHE A 73 -2.70 10.10 7.07
N GLY A 74 -2.22 11.28 6.65
CA GLY A 74 -1.29 12.09 7.42
C GLY A 74 -1.94 12.71 8.65
N SER A 75 -3.23 13.09 8.56
CA SER A 75 -4.00 13.54 9.73
C SER A 75 -4.14 12.42 10.78
N ASN A 76 -4.44 11.20 10.33
CA ASN A 76 -4.58 10.08 11.25
C ASN A 76 -3.26 9.57 11.82
N TRP A 77 -2.12 9.78 11.15
CA TRP A 77 -0.81 9.27 11.58
C TRP A 77 -0.46 9.63 13.03
N GLY A 78 -0.71 10.89 13.42
CA GLY A 78 -0.48 11.38 14.78
C GLY A 78 -1.65 11.16 15.75
N SER A 79 -2.78 10.63 15.28
CA SER A 79 -3.97 10.42 16.11
C SER A 79 -3.74 9.33 17.14
N GLU A 80 -4.32 9.51 18.33
CA GLU A 80 -4.23 8.55 19.43
C GLU A 80 -4.91 7.21 19.07
N VAL A 81 -4.29 6.12 19.54
CA VAL A 81 -4.83 4.76 19.52
C VAL A 81 -4.47 4.08 20.84
N CYS A 82 -5.42 3.35 21.42
CA CYS A 82 -5.17 2.53 22.60
C CYS A 82 -5.25 1.06 22.21
N VAL A 83 -4.23 0.28 22.56
CA VAL A 83 -4.14 -1.13 22.21
C VAL A 83 -3.83 -2.01 23.42
N ASP A 84 -4.43 -3.21 23.44
CA ASP A 84 -3.98 -4.29 24.31
C ASP A 84 -3.01 -5.19 23.53
N LEU A 85 -1.82 -5.39 24.10
CA LEU A 85 -0.83 -6.33 23.56
C LEU A 85 -0.95 -7.67 24.29
N TYR A 86 -0.87 -8.75 23.51
CA TYR A 86 -0.84 -10.12 24.01
C TYR A 86 0.40 -10.82 23.50
N LYS A 87 1.02 -11.61 24.37
CA LYS A 87 2.11 -12.53 24.03
C LYS A 87 1.68 -13.96 24.37
N ASN A 88 1.72 -14.86 23.39
CA ASN A 88 1.18 -16.22 23.51
C ASN A 88 -0.25 -16.21 24.09
N LEU A 89 -1.10 -15.31 23.57
CA LEU A 89 -2.49 -15.07 23.99
C LEU A 89 -2.68 -14.64 25.45
N LYS A 90 -1.62 -14.27 26.16
CA LYS A 90 -1.68 -13.68 27.50
C LYS A 90 -1.43 -12.19 27.42
N LYS A 91 -2.29 -11.40 28.07
CA LYS A 91 -2.15 -9.94 28.08
C LYS A 91 -0.80 -9.56 28.69
N VAL A 92 -0.08 -8.68 28.00
CA VAL A 92 1.20 -8.14 28.43
C VAL A 92 0.93 -6.88 29.26
N GLY A 93 1.39 -6.89 30.52
CA GLY A 93 1.16 -5.78 31.45
C GLY A 93 -0.28 -5.68 31.96
N VAL A 94 -0.53 -4.65 32.77
CA VAL A 94 -1.82 -4.47 33.48
C VAL A 94 -2.75 -3.48 32.75
N GLY A 95 -2.20 -2.64 31.86
CA GLY A 95 -2.92 -1.54 31.22
C GLY A 95 -3.04 -1.66 29.69
N GLN A 96 -3.66 -0.64 29.10
CA GLN A 96 -3.64 -0.39 27.66
C GLN A 96 -2.38 0.40 27.29
N ILE A 97 -1.83 0.14 26.11
CA ILE A 97 -0.75 0.95 25.53
C ILE A 97 -1.41 2.14 24.83
N HIS A 98 -1.16 3.34 25.32
CA HIS A 98 -1.57 4.59 24.69
C HIS A 98 -0.47 5.06 23.73
N THR A 99 -0.78 5.11 22.44
CA THR A 99 0.20 5.39 21.39
C THR A 99 -0.48 6.13 20.22
N THR A 100 0.18 6.20 19.05
CA THR A 100 -0.40 6.81 17.85
C THR A 100 -0.67 5.77 16.75
N GLN A 101 -1.58 6.08 15.82
CA GLN A 101 -1.86 5.24 14.66
C GLN A 101 -0.60 4.97 13.83
N GLY A 102 0.27 5.97 13.67
CA GLY A 102 1.54 5.84 12.95
C GLY A 102 2.50 4.86 13.62
N ARG A 103 2.55 4.84 14.96
CA ARG A 103 3.32 3.85 15.73
C ARG A 103 2.74 2.45 15.56
N LEU A 104 1.42 2.29 15.68
CA LEU A 104 0.75 1.01 15.42
C LEU A 104 1.02 0.51 13.99
N TYR A 105 0.83 1.37 12.99
CA TYR A 105 1.12 1.07 11.59
C TYR A 105 2.57 0.63 11.40
N THR A 106 3.52 1.36 12.00
CA THR A 106 4.95 1.06 11.91
C THR A 106 5.31 -0.25 12.60
N ALA A 107 4.71 -0.55 13.76
CA ALA A 107 4.91 -1.82 14.45
C ALA A 107 4.49 -3.01 13.59
N LEU A 108 3.33 -2.93 12.94
CA LEU A 108 2.85 -3.96 12.02
C LEU A 108 3.76 -4.07 10.78
N TRP A 109 4.19 -2.92 10.26
CA TRP A 109 5.00 -2.85 9.05
C TRP A 109 6.41 -3.42 9.28
N LYS A 110 7.11 -2.92 10.29
CA LYS A 110 8.52 -3.25 10.57
C LYS A 110 8.68 -4.46 11.48
N GLY A 111 7.60 -4.89 12.15
CA GLY A 111 7.63 -5.99 13.11
C GLY A 111 8.25 -5.62 14.45
N ASP A 112 8.43 -4.32 14.71
CA ASP A 112 9.05 -3.82 15.93
C ASP A 112 7.99 -3.27 16.88
N ILE A 113 7.74 -3.98 17.99
CA ILE A 113 6.72 -3.61 18.98
C ILE A 113 7.19 -2.45 19.87
N THR A 114 8.50 -2.23 20.02
CA THR A 114 9.00 -1.18 20.93
C THR A 114 8.66 0.21 20.43
N VAL A 115 8.35 0.38 19.13
CA VAL A 115 7.88 1.65 18.56
C VAL A 115 6.53 2.10 19.13
N LEU A 116 5.76 1.19 19.75
CA LEU A 116 4.48 1.52 20.41
C LEU A 116 4.68 2.34 21.69
N GLU A 117 5.86 2.26 22.32
CA GLU A 117 6.20 3.05 23.50
C GLU A 117 6.20 4.54 23.15
N LYS A 118 5.66 5.36 24.05
CA LYS A 118 5.47 6.80 23.81
C LYS A 118 6.80 7.55 23.72
N GLU A 119 7.80 7.03 24.43
CA GLU A 119 9.15 7.53 24.61
C GLU A 119 10.07 7.17 23.43
N SER A 120 9.67 6.21 22.60
CA SER A 120 10.38 5.86 21.36
C SER A 120 10.34 7.02 20.36
N GLU A 121 11.29 7.07 19.44
CA GLU A 121 11.29 8.08 18.37
C GLU A 121 10.02 7.98 17.51
N GLU A 122 9.44 9.12 17.13
CA GLU A 122 8.23 9.14 16.31
C GLU A 122 8.55 8.69 14.87
N PRO A 123 7.87 7.65 14.36
CA PRO A 123 8.17 7.16 13.02
C PRO A 123 7.75 8.17 11.96
N ALA A 124 8.59 8.31 10.94
CA ALA A 124 8.28 9.13 9.78
C ALA A 124 7.09 8.55 8.99
N ILE A 125 6.28 9.44 8.41
CA ILE A 125 5.19 9.06 7.51
C ILE A 125 5.78 8.38 6.27
N PRO A 126 5.30 7.17 5.89
CA PRO A 126 5.81 6.48 4.72
C PRO A 126 5.48 7.21 3.42
N LEU A 127 6.35 7.09 2.43
CA LEU A 127 6.16 7.65 1.10
C LEU A 127 4.94 7.02 0.43
N SER A 128 4.04 7.87 -0.04
CA SER A 128 2.80 7.46 -0.69
C SER A 128 3.05 7.00 -2.12
N VAL A 129 2.04 6.36 -2.74
CA VAL A 129 2.09 6.03 -4.18
C VAL A 129 2.33 7.26 -5.06
N GLN A 130 1.87 8.44 -4.66
CA GLN A 130 2.09 9.68 -5.41
C GLN A 130 3.55 10.14 -5.32
N ASP A 131 4.18 9.98 -4.15
CA ASP A 131 5.58 10.31 -3.96
C ASP A 131 6.49 9.34 -4.71
N VAL A 132 6.16 8.04 -4.66
CA VAL A 132 6.85 7.00 -5.43
C VAL A 132 6.68 7.22 -6.94
N THR A 133 5.52 7.68 -7.41
CA THR A 133 5.30 7.97 -8.83
C THR A 133 6.27 9.03 -9.36
N LYS A 134 6.63 10.02 -8.53
CA LYS A 134 7.57 11.10 -8.89
C LYS A 134 9.02 10.62 -9.02
N THR A 135 9.36 9.44 -8.49
CA THR A 135 10.72 8.89 -8.46
C THR A 135 10.86 7.59 -9.28
N LEU A 136 9.89 7.31 -10.16
CA LEU A 136 9.90 6.10 -11.01
C LEU A 136 11.05 6.09 -12.02
N ASP A 137 11.68 7.22 -12.31
CA ASP A 137 12.89 7.30 -13.13
C ASP A 137 14.01 6.39 -12.61
N GLN A 138 14.06 6.15 -11.30
CA GLN A 138 15.01 5.21 -10.67
C GLN A 138 14.78 3.75 -11.09
N ALA A 139 13.58 3.39 -11.53
CA ALA A 139 13.24 2.05 -12.00
C ALA A 139 13.61 1.79 -13.48
N THR A 140 14.19 2.77 -14.18
CA THR A 140 14.53 2.72 -15.60
C THR A 140 15.43 1.53 -15.96
N GLU A 141 16.50 1.31 -15.20
CA GLU A 141 17.42 0.19 -15.48
C GLU A 141 16.73 -1.17 -15.31
N LYS A 142 15.85 -1.28 -14.30
CA LYS A 142 15.07 -2.50 -14.12
C LYS A 142 14.05 -2.71 -15.23
N ALA A 143 13.44 -1.62 -15.73
CA ALA A 143 12.52 -1.69 -16.86
C ALA A 143 13.22 -2.20 -18.14
N LYS A 144 14.41 -1.69 -18.46
CA LYS A 144 15.22 -2.13 -19.60
C LYS A 144 15.61 -3.61 -19.50
N GLU A 145 15.99 -4.08 -18.31
CA GLU A 145 16.29 -5.49 -18.05
C GLU A 145 15.10 -6.40 -18.37
N LEU A 146 13.89 -5.97 -17.98
CA LEU A 146 12.66 -6.76 -18.16
C LEU A 146 12.12 -6.76 -19.59
N SER A 147 12.56 -5.83 -20.44
CA SER A 147 11.92 -5.59 -21.74
C SER A 147 12.72 -5.97 -22.96
N VAL A 148 13.99 -6.37 -22.82
CA VAL A 148 14.84 -6.84 -23.95
C VAL A 148 14.76 -5.90 -25.18
N GLY A 149 14.71 -4.58 -24.94
CA GLY A 149 14.65 -3.56 -26.00
C GLY A 149 13.26 -3.10 -26.43
N TYR A 150 12.18 -3.60 -25.80
CA TYR A 150 10.82 -3.10 -26.03
C TYR A 150 10.42 -1.98 -25.06
N PRO A 151 9.50 -1.08 -25.44
CA PRO A 151 8.97 -0.07 -24.52
C PRO A 151 8.29 -0.69 -23.30
N VAL A 152 8.45 -0.05 -22.15
CA VAL A 152 7.84 -0.46 -20.88
C VAL A 152 7.06 0.67 -20.28
N PHE A 153 5.80 0.43 -19.94
CA PHE A 153 5.09 1.33 -19.05
C PHE A 153 5.34 0.90 -17.61
N VAL A 154 5.83 1.82 -16.77
CA VAL A 154 6.12 1.59 -15.36
C VAL A 154 5.18 2.45 -14.52
N MET A 155 4.51 1.86 -13.54
CA MET A 155 3.67 2.60 -12.59
C MET A 155 3.83 2.10 -11.17
N ALA A 156 3.72 3.02 -10.20
CA ALA A 156 3.49 2.67 -8.81
C ALA A 156 2.00 2.36 -8.59
N ARG A 157 1.70 1.37 -7.76
CA ARG A 157 0.34 1.04 -7.33
C ARG A 157 0.29 0.80 -5.83
N ASP A 158 -0.82 1.15 -5.20
CA ASP A 158 -1.07 0.92 -3.78
C ASP A 158 -2.25 -0.05 -3.64
N LEU A 159 -1.98 -1.20 -3.00
CA LEU A 159 -2.95 -2.27 -2.81
C LEU A 159 -4.06 -1.93 -1.82
N SER A 160 -3.84 -0.95 -0.95
CA SER A 160 -4.84 -0.47 0.00
C SER A 160 -5.75 0.59 -0.64
N ASN A 161 -5.27 1.32 -1.63
CA ASN A 161 -5.99 2.43 -2.25
C ASN A 161 -6.90 1.96 -3.42
N PRO A 162 -8.24 2.08 -3.32
CA PRO A 162 -9.15 1.61 -4.36
C PRO A 162 -8.94 2.30 -5.72
N VAL A 163 -8.65 3.60 -5.73
CA VAL A 163 -8.39 4.37 -6.96
C VAL A 163 -7.12 3.86 -7.65
N SER A 164 -6.08 3.56 -6.88
CA SER A 164 -4.84 2.99 -7.41
C SER A 164 -5.06 1.60 -8.00
N ARG A 165 -5.83 0.74 -7.32
CA ARG A 165 -6.21 -0.60 -7.82
C ARG A 165 -7.04 -0.52 -9.09
N GLU A 166 -8.01 0.39 -9.15
CA GLU A 166 -8.84 0.59 -10.35
C GLU A 166 -7.99 1.06 -11.54
N LYS A 167 -7.07 2.01 -11.31
CA LYS A 167 -6.13 2.48 -12.33
C LYS A 167 -5.29 1.33 -12.89
N PHE A 168 -4.71 0.50 -12.01
CA PHE A 168 -3.96 -0.69 -12.41
C PHE A 168 -4.81 -1.65 -13.25
N SER A 169 -6.06 -1.94 -12.82
CA SER A 169 -6.97 -2.82 -13.55
C SER A 169 -7.31 -2.28 -14.94
N LYS A 170 -7.59 -0.98 -15.08
CA LYS A 170 -7.88 -0.34 -16.38
C LYS A 170 -6.69 -0.46 -17.34
N ILE A 171 -5.48 -0.17 -16.85
CA ILE A 171 -4.25 -0.28 -17.65
C ILE A 171 -4.00 -1.74 -18.04
N LEU A 172 -4.10 -2.66 -17.08
CA LEU A 172 -3.95 -4.09 -17.33
C LEU A 172 -4.94 -4.58 -18.39
N MET A 173 -6.21 -4.18 -18.33
CA MET A 173 -7.22 -4.55 -19.33
C MET A 173 -6.94 -3.96 -20.71
N ALA A 174 -6.47 -2.71 -20.78
CA ALA A 174 -6.11 -2.07 -22.04
C ALA A 174 -4.91 -2.74 -22.72
N LEU A 175 -3.90 -3.12 -21.93
CA LEU A 175 -2.65 -3.71 -22.45
C LEU A 175 -2.72 -5.23 -22.67
N LYS A 176 -3.62 -5.95 -21.97
CA LYS A 176 -3.84 -7.41 -22.12
C LYS A 176 -4.24 -7.85 -23.53
N LYS A 177 -4.71 -6.94 -24.39
CA LYS A 177 -5.06 -7.24 -25.78
C LYS A 177 -3.84 -7.62 -26.63
N HIS A 178 -2.63 -7.41 -26.12
CA HIS A 178 -1.39 -7.83 -26.74
C HIS A 178 -0.91 -9.15 -26.09
N PRO A 179 -0.77 -10.24 -26.85
CA PRO A 179 -0.36 -11.54 -26.32
C PRO A 179 1.03 -11.45 -25.69
N HIS A 180 1.24 -12.17 -24.58
CA HIS A 180 2.49 -12.25 -23.78
C HIS A 180 2.78 -11.11 -22.78
N ASN A 181 1.91 -10.12 -22.62
CA ASN A 181 2.18 -8.95 -21.76
C ASN A 181 1.56 -9.07 -20.35
N GLN A 182 1.99 -10.07 -19.56
CA GLN A 182 1.70 -10.04 -18.12
C GLN A 182 2.65 -9.05 -17.43
N PRO A 183 2.14 -8.14 -16.59
CA PRO A 183 3.01 -7.22 -15.89
C PRO A 183 3.89 -7.95 -14.88
N SER A 184 5.17 -7.57 -14.85
CA SER A 184 6.03 -7.92 -13.73
C SER A 184 5.73 -6.97 -12.57
N ILE A 185 5.37 -7.52 -11.41
CA ILE A 185 5.07 -6.74 -10.21
C ILE A 185 6.21 -6.98 -9.22
N LEU A 186 6.90 -5.92 -8.84
CA LEU A 186 8.05 -5.97 -7.95
C LEU A 186 7.84 -5.07 -6.74
N ALA A 187 8.30 -5.54 -5.58
CA ALA A 187 8.46 -4.69 -4.41
C ALA A 187 9.47 -3.56 -4.70
N PRO A 188 9.36 -2.38 -4.06
CA PRO A 188 10.20 -1.22 -4.36
C PRO A 188 11.71 -1.50 -4.39
N LYS A 189 12.22 -2.29 -3.44
CA LYS A 189 13.63 -2.72 -3.41
C LYS A 189 14.06 -3.45 -4.69
N LYS A 190 13.22 -4.38 -5.17
CA LYS A 190 13.49 -5.18 -6.37
C LYS A 190 13.28 -4.38 -7.67
N ALA A 191 12.51 -3.30 -7.59
CA ALA A 191 12.29 -2.36 -8.69
C ALA A 191 13.45 -1.36 -8.86
N GLY A 192 14.42 -1.33 -7.95
CA GLY A 192 15.57 -0.42 -8.01
C GLY A 192 15.31 0.95 -7.37
N LEU A 193 14.23 1.11 -6.60
CA LEU A 193 13.95 2.38 -5.93
C LEU A 193 14.87 2.59 -4.72
N SER A 194 15.48 3.77 -4.63
CA SER A 194 16.14 4.25 -3.43
C SER A 194 15.11 4.54 -2.33
N LYS A 195 15.55 4.55 -1.06
CA LYS A 195 14.67 4.77 0.10
C LYS A 195 13.48 3.81 0.15
N PHE A 196 13.65 2.58 -0.35
CA PHE A 196 12.58 1.58 -0.37
C PHE A 196 12.08 1.22 1.03
N GLU A 197 12.88 1.48 2.07
CA GLU A 197 12.52 1.27 3.47
C GLU A 197 11.53 2.33 3.97
N ASP A 198 11.43 3.48 3.29
CA ASP A 198 10.50 4.55 3.64
C ASP A 198 9.20 4.47 2.84
N ILE A 199 9.10 3.58 1.85
CA ILE A 199 7.92 3.43 1.00
C ILE A 199 6.84 2.61 1.71
N ALA A 200 5.59 3.07 1.65
CA ALA A 200 4.47 2.38 2.29
C ALA A 200 4.41 0.89 1.90
N PRO A 201 4.17 -0.03 2.87
CA PRO A 201 4.21 -1.48 2.66
C PRO A 201 3.17 -2.04 1.69
N THR A 202 2.24 -1.20 1.24
CA THR A 202 1.19 -1.56 0.28
C THR A 202 1.53 -1.15 -1.14
N VAL A 203 2.65 -0.45 -1.35
CA VAL A 203 3.08 0.07 -2.65
C VAL A 203 3.98 -0.94 -3.36
N ASP A 204 3.58 -1.33 -4.57
CA ASP A 204 4.36 -2.13 -5.51
C ASP A 204 4.63 -1.33 -6.78
N ILE A 205 5.63 -1.76 -7.56
CA ILE A 205 5.92 -1.23 -8.89
C ILE A 205 5.53 -2.26 -9.94
N ALA A 206 4.67 -1.86 -10.88
CA ALA A 206 4.24 -2.68 -11.99
C ALA A 206 4.95 -2.25 -13.28
N PHE A 207 5.55 -3.21 -13.96
CA PHE A 207 6.22 -3.06 -15.24
C PHE A 207 5.39 -3.76 -16.30
N PHE A 208 5.02 -3.06 -17.37
CA PHE A 208 4.26 -3.58 -18.50
C PHE A 208 5.13 -3.53 -19.75
N PRO A 209 5.93 -4.57 -20.04
CA PRO A 209 6.69 -4.66 -21.27
C PRO A 209 5.72 -4.84 -22.43
N MET A 210 5.94 -4.11 -23.52
CA MET A 210 5.05 -4.12 -24.68
C MET A 210 5.79 -4.53 -25.94
N ASN A 211 5.86 -5.84 -26.14
CA ASN A 211 6.54 -6.43 -27.29
C ASN A 211 5.76 -6.14 -28.58
N GLY A 212 6.43 -5.58 -29.60
CA GLY A 212 5.81 -5.24 -30.89
C GLY A 212 4.98 -3.94 -30.89
N THR A 213 5.09 -3.10 -29.87
CA THR A 213 4.37 -1.80 -29.74
C THR A 213 5.40 -0.67 -29.64
N SER A 214 5.16 0.46 -30.31
CA SER A 214 6.04 1.64 -30.17
C SER A 214 5.75 2.41 -28.87
N ALA A 215 6.67 3.28 -28.45
CA ALA A 215 6.46 4.10 -27.25
C ALA A 215 5.24 5.02 -27.39
N GLU A 216 4.98 5.54 -28.59
CA GLU A 216 3.83 6.39 -28.92
C GLU A 216 2.52 5.61 -28.86
N GLU A 217 2.50 4.39 -29.40
CA GLU A 217 1.31 3.53 -29.33
C GLU A 217 1.02 3.13 -27.87
N LEU A 218 2.05 2.82 -27.10
CA LEU A 218 1.93 2.54 -25.66
C LEU A 218 1.39 3.76 -24.90
N HIS A 219 1.88 4.96 -25.20
CA HIS A 219 1.37 6.20 -24.65
C HIS A 219 -0.14 6.35 -24.90
N GLU A 220 -0.60 6.14 -26.13
CA GLU A 220 -2.02 6.25 -26.48
C GLU A 220 -2.88 5.12 -25.88
N LEU A 221 -2.33 3.92 -25.69
CA LEU A 221 -3.00 2.83 -24.97
C LEU A 221 -3.22 3.19 -23.50
N VAL A 222 -2.18 3.66 -22.80
CA VAL A 222 -2.29 4.07 -21.39
C VAL A 222 -3.25 5.24 -21.24
N LYS A 223 -3.12 6.25 -22.10
CA LYS A 223 -3.99 7.42 -22.14
C LYS A 223 -5.46 7.02 -22.25
N ARG A 224 -5.82 6.18 -23.24
CA ARG A 224 -7.19 5.68 -23.41
C ARG A 224 -7.71 4.91 -22.19
N ALA A 225 -6.82 4.25 -21.45
CA ALA A 225 -7.21 3.47 -20.28
C ALA A 225 -7.58 4.34 -19.07
N VAL A 226 -6.92 5.50 -18.88
CA VAL A 226 -7.02 6.27 -17.63
C VAL A 226 -7.53 7.70 -17.79
N TYR A 227 -7.53 8.23 -19.01
CA TYR A 227 -7.99 9.59 -19.28
C TYR A 227 -9.48 9.59 -19.65
N VAL A 228 -10.26 10.35 -18.88
CA VAL A 228 -11.65 10.67 -19.22
C VAL A 228 -11.69 12.13 -19.64
N PRO A 229 -11.99 12.44 -20.92
CA PRO A 229 -12.09 13.82 -21.38
C PRO A 229 -13.21 14.56 -20.64
N ALA A 230 -12.94 15.78 -20.15
CA ALA A 230 -14.00 16.63 -19.61
C ALA A 230 -14.87 17.15 -20.77
N THR A 231 -16.19 17.11 -20.57
CA THR A 231 -17.23 17.30 -21.61
C THR A 231 -17.24 18.68 -22.29
N ASN A 232 -16.38 19.64 -21.93
CA ASN A 232 -16.40 20.99 -22.49
C ASN A 232 -15.02 21.68 -22.61
N THR A 233 -13.92 20.94 -22.59
CA THR A 233 -12.57 21.53 -22.71
C THR A 233 -11.94 21.28 -24.07
N LYS A 234 -11.64 22.36 -24.82
CA LYS A 234 -10.88 22.32 -26.08
C LYS A 234 -9.41 21.92 -25.93
N LYS A 235 -8.87 21.92 -24.71
CA LYS A 235 -7.45 21.61 -24.44
C LYS A 235 -7.34 20.28 -23.71
N GLU A 236 -6.64 19.35 -24.34
CA GLU A 236 -6.22 18.10 -23.74
C GLU A 236 -5.16 18.35 -22.66
N LYS A 237 -5.34 17.77 -21.46
CA LYS A 237 -4.46 17.98 -20.29
C LYS A 237 -3.84 16.67 -19.78
N PHE A 238 -3.88 15.60 -20.58
CA PHE A 238 -3.28 14.33 -20.19
C PHE A 238 -1.77 14.47 -19.98
N ARG A 239 -1.26 13.90 -18.88
CA ARG A 239 0.17 13.86 -18.56
C ARG A 239 0.53 12.45 -18.12
N ILE A 240 1.30 11.72 -18.93
CA ILE A 240 1.70 10.35 -18.62
C ILE A 240 2.39 10.25 -17.25
N LEU A 241 3.21 11.24 -16.89
CA LEU A 241 3.94 11.34 -15.62
C LEU A 241 3.04 11.34 -14.37
N ALA A 242 1.75 11.68 -14.49
CA ALA A 242 0.79 11.58 -13.38
C ALA A 242 0.28 10.13 -13.15
N HIS A 243 0.61 9.22 -14.08
CA HIS A 243 0.18 7.82 -14.07
C HIS A 243 1.36 6.86 -14.01
N GLY A 244 2.53 7.25 -14.51
CA GLY A 244 3.73 6.43 -14.57
C GLY A 244 4.75 7.02 -15.55
N ILE A 245 5.68 6.20 -16.00
CA ILE A 245 6.66 6.57 -17.03
C ILE A 245 6.66 5.53 -18.16
N ILE A 246 7.11 5.93 -19.35
CA ILE A 246 7.45 5.01 -20.43
C ILE A 246 8.97 5.02 -20.55
N VAL A 247 9.56 3.83 -20.51
CA VAL A 247 11.00 3.56 -20.63
C VAL A 247 11.26 2.84 -21.94
#